data_AF-A0A4S2TPK7-F1
#
_entry.id   AF-A0A4S2TPK7-F1
#
_cell.length_a   1.000
_cell.length_b   1.000
_cell.length_c   1.000
_cell.angle_alpha   90.00
_cell.angle_beta   90.00
_cell.angle_gamma   90.00
#
_symmetry.space_group_name_H-M   'P 1'
#
loop_
_entity.id
_entity.type
_entity.pdbx_description
1 polymer ?
#
loop_
_entity_poly.entity_id
_entity_poly.type
_entity_poly.pdbx_seq_one_letter_code
_entity_poly.pdbx_strand_id
1 'polypeptide(L)'
;MTEMTDGVLHTLFRTEQGGHEQVVLCQDRATGLKAVIALHSTALGPALGGTRFHAYASDEEAVRDALNLSRGMSYKNALAGLDHGGGKAVIIGDPDTLKSEELLLAYGRFVDSLGGRYVTACDVGTYVADMDVVARATRWATGRSPENGGAGDSSVLTSFGVFQGMRASAQHLWGDPTLRGRKVAVAGVGKVGKHLVEHLLEDGAEVVITDVRQESVQAILDKHASGKYAGRVTAVAGTDALIRVEGLDIYAPCALGGALNDESVPVLTAKVVCGAANNQLAHPGVEKDLADRGILYAPDYVVNAGGVIQVADELHGFDFDRCKAKAAKIFDTTLAIFARAKADGIPPAAAADRIAEQRMSDARAARAV
;
A
#
# COMPACT_ATOMS: atom_id res chain seq x y z
N MET A 1 -31.01 -18.25 21.45
CA MET A 1 -29.64 -18.05 20.91
C MET A 1 -29.77 -17.78 19.43
N THR A 2 -29.96 -16.51 19.05
CA THR A 2 -29.95 -16.10 17.65
C THR A 2 -28.50 -16.05 17.18
N GLU A 3 -28.19 -16.79 16.12
CA GLU A 3 -26.91 -16.72 15.41
C GLU A 3 -26.50 -15.26 15.22
N MET A 4 -25.36 -14.87 15.78
CA MET A 4 -24.72 -13.62 15.41
C MET A 4 -24.19 -13.81 13.98
N THR A 5 -25.00 -13.42 13.01
CA THR A 5 -24.54 -13.37 11.62
C THR A 5 -23.47 -12.28 11.53
N ASP A 6 -22.27 -12.66 11.07
CA ASP A 6 -21.15 -11.79 10.65
C ASP A 6 -21.52 -10.95 9.41
N GLY A 7 -22.67 -10.27 9.46
CA GLY A 7 -23.16 -9.42 8.38
C GLY A 7 -22.53 -8.02 8.41
N VAL A 8 -22.60 -7.30 7.29
CA VAL A 8 -22.08 -5.93 7.12
C VAL A 8 -22.45 -4.97 8.26
N LEU A 9 -23.67 -5.06 8.80
CA LEU A 9 -24.12 -4.19 9.91
C LEU A 9 -23.40 -4.51 11.22
N HIS A 10 -23.01 -5.76 11.45
CA HIS A 10 -22.17 -6.14 12.57
C HIS A 10 -20.79 -5.49 12.43
N THR A 11 -20.18 -5.57 11.24
CA THR A 11 -18.90 -4.92 10.94
C THR A 11 -18.95 -3.42 11.19
N LEU A 12 -20.02 -2.76 10.72
CA LEU A 12 -20.21 -1.32 10.83
C LEU A 12 -20.44 -0.83 12.27
N PHE A 13 -21.34 -1.49 13.01
CA PHE A 13 -21.84 -0.97 14.29
C PHE A 13 -21.31 -1.67 15.55
N ARG A 14 -20.69 -2.85 15.41
CA ARG A 14 -20.40 -3.73 16.56
C ARG A 14 -18.98 -4.28 16.59
N THR A 15 -18.12 -3.87 15.66
CA THR A 15 -16.71 -4.30 15.70
C THR A 15 -15.99 -3.69 16.90
N GLU A 16 -15.45 -4.56 17.75
CA GLU A 16 -14.56 -4.16 18.87
C GLU A 16 -13.28 -3.47 18.39
N GLN A 17 -12.98 -3.54 17.07
CA GLN A 17 -11.85 -2.89 16.42
C GLN A 17 -12.08 -1.41 16.03
N GLY A 18 -13.11 -0.75 16.58
CA GLY A 18 -13.19 0.72 16.57
C GLY A 18 -14.04 1.38 15.48
N GLY A 19 -14.91 0.64 14.80
CA GLY A 19 -16.04 1.13 13.98
C GLY A 19 -15.70 2.04 12.78
N HIS A 20 -16.57 2.04 11.77
CA HIS A 20 -16.50 3.03 10.68
C HIS A 20 -17.36 4.24 11.00
N GLU A 21 -16.86 5.44 10.71
CA GLU A 21 -17.62 6.68 10.89
C GLU A 21 -18.80 6.81 9.93
N GLN A 22 -18.64 6.35 8.68
CA GLN A 22 -19.67 6.50 7.65
C GLN A 22 -19.52 5.48 6.53
N VAL A 23 -20.65 4.99 6.01
CA VAL A 23 -20.73 4.21 4.75
C VAL A 23 -21.80 4.84 3.88
N VAL A 24 -21.48 5.08 2.61
CA VAL A 24 -22.37 5.74 1.65
C VAL A 24 -22.56 4.83 0.44
N LEU A 25 -23.79 4.39 0.23
CA LEU A 25 -24.19 3.62 -0.95
C LEU A 25 -24.65 4.60 -2.03
N CYS A 26 -23.96 4.59 -3.16
CA CYS A 26 -24.17 5.50 -4.28
C CYS A 26 -24.81 4.74 -5.44
N GLN A 27 -25.89 5.29 -6.01
CA GLN A 27 -26.54 4.72 -7.18
C GLN A 27 -26.91 5.82 -8.17
N ASP A 28 -26.55 5.63 -9.44
CA ASP A 28 -27.07 6.43 -10.54
C ASP A 28 -27.63 5.50 -11.62
N ARG A 29 -28.95 5.52 -11.82
CA ARG A 29 -29.62 4.58 -12.74
C ARG A 29 -29.33 4.85 -14.22
N ALA A 30 -29.05 6.11 -14.58
CA ALA A 30 -28.85 6.50 -15.96
C ALA A 30 -27.49 6.01 -16.49
N THR A 31 -26.47 6.07 -15.64
CA THR A 31 -25.10 5.62 -15.94
C THR A 31 -24.82 4.18 -15.52
N GLY A 32 -25.69 3.59 -14.70
CA GLY A 32 -25.50 2.25 -14.14
C GLY A 32 -24.56 2.21 -12.94
N LEU A 33 -24.12 3.36 -12.42
CA LEU A 33 -23.22 3.43 -11.27
C LEU A 33 -23.83 2.73 -10.04
N LYS A 34 -23.03 1.83 -9.47
CA LYS A 34 -23.17 1.32 -8.11
C LYS A 34 -21.83 1.48 -7.41
N ALA A 35 -21.81 2.20 -6.29
CA ALA A 35 -20.58 2.38 -5.52
C ALA A 35 -20.81 2.40 -4.01
N VAL A 36 -19.77 2.07 -3.26
CA VAL A 36 -19.73 2.17 -1.80
C VAL A 36 -18.55 3.06 -1.44
N ILE A 37 -18.77 4.10 -0.64
CA ILE A 37 -17.72 4.93 -0.05
C ILE A 37 -17.72 4.69 1.45
N ALA A 38 -16.63 4.16 2.00
CA ALA A 38 -16.46 3.87 3.42
C ALA A 38 -15.40 4.80 4.04
N LEU A 39 -15.77 5.47 5.13
CA LEU A 39 -14.88 6.31 5.94
C LEU A 39 -14.68 5.60 7.27
N HIS A 40 -13.48 5.08 7.50
CA HIS A 40 -13.17 4.40 8.76
C HIS A 40 -12.89 5.41 9.87
N SER A 41 -12.00 6.38 9.62
CA SER A 41 -11.63 7.40 10.59
C SER A 41 -11.29 8.70 9.89
N THR A 42 -11.76 9.83 10.40
CA THR A 42 -11.37 11.20 10.00
C THR A 42 -10.65 11.95 11.13
N ALA A 43 -10.18 11.21 12.13
CA ALA A 43 -9.49 11.74 13.31
C ALA A 43 -8.34 12.69 12.97
N LEU A 44 -7.50 12.31 12.02
CA LEU A 44 -6.33 13.07 11.59
C LEU A 44 -6.62 14.12 10.52
N GLY A 45 -7.83 14.11 9.93
CA GLY A 45 -8.20 14.94 8.79
C GLY A 45 -9.16 14.22 7.84
N PRO A 46 -9.41 14.77 6.64
CA PRO A 46 -10.20 14.11 5.60
C PRO A 46 -9.76 12.67 5.35
N ALA A 47 -10.71 11.77 5.15
CA ALA A 47 -10.43 10.39 4.80
C ALA A 47 -9.85 10.34 3.38
N LEU A 48 -8.64 9.82 3.22
CA LEU A 48 -8.01 9.69 1.90
C LEU A 48 -7.86 8.21 1.53
N GLY A 49 -8.28 7.86 0.31
CA GLY A 49 -8.09 6.53 -0.23
C GLY A 49 -8.51 6.38 -1.69
N GLY A 50 -8.01 5.33 -2.33
CA GLY A 50 -8.29 5.06 -3.74
C GLY A 50 -9.71 4.54 -4.00
N THR A 51 -10.14 4.63 -5.25
CA THR A 51 -11.38 4.04 -5.76
C THR A 51 -11.09 2.79 -6.55
N ARG A 52 -11.51 1.63 -6.06
CA ARG A 52 -11.40 0.37 -6.78
C ARG A 52 -12.61 0.17 -7.68
N PHE A 53 -12.42 -0.16 -8.95
CA PHE A 53 -13.50 -0.56 -9.85
C PHE A 53 -13.34 -2.05 -10.16
N HIS A 54 -14.23 -2.87 -9.61
CA HIS A 54 -14.07 -4.33 -9.65
C HIS A 54 -15.41 -5.06 -9.69
N ALA A 55 -15.42 -6.19 -10.39
CA ALA A 55 -16.55 -7.11 -10.44
C ALA A 55 -16.52 -8.03 -9.19
N TYR A 56 -17.47 -7.84 -8.28
CA TYR A 56 -17.62 -8.67 -7.09
C TYR A 56 -18.66 -9.77 -7.33
N ALA A 57 -18.56 -10.89 -6.59
CA ALA A 57 -19.55 -11.96 -6.70
C ALA A 57 -20.89 -11.56 -6.04
N SER A 58 -20.86 -10.62 -5.10
CA SER A 58 -22.05 -10.03 -4.48
C SER A 58 -21.84 -8.57 -4.05
N ASP A 59 -22.94 -7.83 -3.90
CA ASP A 59 -22.91 -6.46 -3.37
C ASP A 59 -22.39 -6.44 -1.91
N GLU A 60 -22.62 -7.51 -1.14
CA GLU A 60 -22.13 -7.65 0.24
C GLU A 60 -20.59 -7.77 0.31
N GLU A 61 -19.98 -8.53 -0.61
CA GLU A 61 -18.52 -8.61 -0.73
C GLU A 61 -17.91 -7.25 -1.04
N ALA A 62 -18.54 -6.47 -1.93
CA ALA A 62 -18.08 -5.13 -2.26
C ALA A 62 -18.08 -4.20 -1.03
N VAL A 63 -19.16 -4.23 -0.23
CA VAL A 63 -19.21 -3.44 1.01
C VAL A 63 -18.14 -3.90 1.99
N ARG A 64 -17.96 -5.22 2.18
CA ARG A 64 -16.93 -5.76 3.07
C ARG A 64 -15.52 -5.35 2.64
N ASP A 65 -15.22 -5.37 1.34
CA ASP A 65 -13.93 -4.93 0.80
C ASP A 65 -13.70 -3.42 1.05
N ALA A 66 -14.72 -2.58 0.82
CA ALA A 66 -14.64 -1.15 1.12
C ALA A 66 -14.36 -0.87 2.60
N LEU A 67 -15.03 -1.61 3.51
CA LEU A 67 -14.81 -1.49 4.95
C LEU A 67 -13.38 -1.90 5.34
N ASN A 68 -12.90 -3.05 4.86
CA ASN A 68 -11.56 -3.54 5.19
C ASN A 68 -10.46 -2.61 4.67
N LEU A 69 -10.59 -2.15 3.42
CA LEU A 69 -9.60 -1.29 2.79
C LEU A 69 -9.58 0.12 3.39
N SER A 70 -10.74 0.68 3.77
CA SER A 70 -10.80 2.00 4.42
C SER A 70 -10.15 2.00 5.81
N ARG A 71 -10.27 0.88 6.54
CA ARG A 71 -9.51 0.65 7.78
C ARG A 71 -8.01 0.64 7.48
N GLY A 72 -7.55 -0.17 6.53
CA GLY A 72 -6.14 -0.21 6.12
C GLY A 72 -5.58 1.18 5.74
N MET A 73 -6.37 2.01 5.06
CA MET A 73 -5.97 3.39 4.74
C MET A 73 -5.81 4.28 5.97
N SER A 74 -6.55 4.05 7.06
CA SER A 74 -6.39 4.83 8.29
C SER A 74 -5.03 4.57 8.92
N TYR A 75 -4.64 3.29 9.02
CA TYR A 75 -3.36 2.87 9.56
C TYR A 75 -2.20 3.33 8.67
N LYS A 76 -2.34 3.15 7.35
CA LYS A 76 -1.35 3.62 6.36
C LYS A 76 -1.13 5.14 6.45
N ASN A 77 -2.19 5.94 6.45
CA ASN A 77 -2.08 7.40 6.51
C ASN A 77 -1.53 7.87 7.87
N ALA A 78 -1.92 7.21 8.96
CA ALA A 78 -1.38 7.47 10.30
C ALA A 78 0.12 7.19 10.37
N LEU A 79 0.62 6.09 9.81
CA LEU A 79 2.04 5.73 9.88
C LEU A 79 2.90 6.47 8.85
N ALA A 80 2.30 6.90 7.74
CA ALA A 80 2.92 7.81 6.78
C ALA A 80 3.13 9.24 7.33
N GLY A 81 2.63 9.52 8.54
CA GLY A 81 2.71 10.86 9.13
C GLY A 81 1.82 11.88 8.41
N LEU A 82 0.78 11.44 7.70
CA LEU A 82 -0.15 12.31 6.98
C LEU A 82 -1.25 12.83 7.91
N ASP A 83 -1.76 14.02 7.62
CA ASP A 83 -2.93 14.61 8.31
C ASP A 83 -4.22 14.22 7.57
N HIS A 84 -4.34 12.91 7.34
CA HIS A 84 -5.46 12.29 6.67
C HIS A 84 -5.95 11.10 7.46
N GLY A 85 -7.27 10.98 7.51
CA GLY A 85 -7.96 9.77 7.94
C GLY A 85 -7.91 8.68 6.86
N GLY A 86 -8.59 7.56 7.09
CA GLY A 86 -8.70 6.48 6.10
C GLY A 86 -10.10 6.35 5.52
N GLY A 87 -10.15 6.38 4.20
CA GLY A 87 -11.36 6.11 3.43
C GLY A 87 -11.08 5.12 2.31
N LYS A 88 -12.13 4.61 1.69
CA LYS A 88 -12.04 3.82 0.47
C LYS A 88 -13.35 3.92 -0.30
N ALA A 89 -13.26 3.89 -1.62
CA ALA A 89 -14.42 3.64 -2.45
C ALA A 89 -14.24 2.37 -3.28
N VAL A 90 -15.36 1.69 -3.54
CA VAL A 90 -15.46 0.64 -4.55
C VAL A 90 -16.60 0.99 -5.50
N ILE A 91 -16.36 0.87 -6.81
CA ILE A 91 -17.36 0.86 -7.86
C ILE A 91 -17.57 -0.60 -8.25
N ILE A 92 -18.82 -1.05 -8.22
CA ILE A 92 -19.20 -2.45 -8.41
C ILE A 92 -19.48 -2.67 -9.88
N GLY A 93 -18.63 -3.46 -10.54
CA GLY A 93 -18.78 -3.81 -11.95
C GLY A 93 -17.45 -4.05 -12.64
N ASP A 94 -17.51 -4.61 -13.84
CA ASP A 94 -16.33 -4.81 -14.67
C ASP A 94 -15.90 -3.48 -15.33
N PRO A 95 -14.71 -2.95 -15.00
CA PRO A 95 -14.23 -1.69 -15.55
C PRO A 95 -14.01 -1.73 -17.06
N ASP A 96 -13.82 -2.90 -17.68
CA ASP A 96 -13.57 -3.01 -19.12
C ASP A 96 -14.87 -2.91 -19.95
N THR A 97 -16.02 -3.12 -19.31
CA THR A 97 -17.32 -3.11 -19.99
C THR A 97 -18.26 -1.99 -19.52
N LEU A 98 -18.18 -1.58 -18.26
CA LEU A 98 -19.11 -0.60 -17.68
C LEU A 98 -18.55 0.81 -17.56
N LYS A 99 -17.23 0.99 -17.63
CA LYS A 99 -16.63 2.30 -17.40
C LYS A 99 -16.94 3.25 -18.56
N SER A 100 -17.59 4.37 -18.23
CA SER A 100 -17.82 5.50 -19.15
C SER A 100 -17.51 6.82 -18.46
N GLU A 101 -17.35 7.89 -19.24
CA GLU A 101 -17.14 9.24 -18.72
C GLU A 101 -18.32 9.69 -17.85
N GLU A 102 -19.55 9.41 -18.26
CA GLU A 102 -20.77 9.78 -17.55
C GLU A 102 -20.86 9.10 -16.17
N LEU A 103 -20.48 7.82 -16.11
CA LEU A 103 -20.42 7.06 -14.86
C LEU A 103 -19.40 7.65 -13.89
N LEU A 104 -18.20 8.00 -14.38
CA LEU A 104 -17.14 8.61 -13.58
C LEU A 104 -17.53 10.02 -13.10
N LEU A 105 -18.21 10.80 -13.94
CA LEU A 105 -18.78 12.10 -13.54
C LEU A 105 -19.87 11.93 -12.47
N ALA A 106 -20.72 10.90 -12.58
CA ALA A 106 -21.71 10.58 -11.56
C ALA A 106 -21.04 10.20 -10.23
N TYR A 107 -19.99 9.39 -10.28
CA TYR A 107 -19.19 9.06 -9.11
C TYR A 107 -18.55 10.31 -8.48
N GLY A 108 -17.97 11.19 -9.28
CA GLY A 108 -17.40 12.46 -8.80
C GLY A 108 -18.41 13.34 -8.07
N ARG A 109 -19.67 13.40 -8.53
CA ARG A 109 -20.75 14.12 -7.80
C ARG A 109 -21.05 13.51 -6.44
N PHE A 110 -20.99 12.18 -6.30
CA PHE A 110 -21.16 11.54 -4.98
C PHE A 110 -19.98 11.84 -4.05
N VAL A 111 -18.74 11.83 -4.57
CA VAL A 111 -17.57 12.28 -3.80
C VAL A 111 -17.72 13.73 -3.36
N ASP A 112 -18.16 14.62 -4.26
CA ASP A 112 -18.37 16.04 -3.95
C ASP A 112 -19.41 16.26 -2.85
N SER A 113 -20.47 15.44 -2.84
CA SER A 113 -21.53 15.50 -1.83
C SER A 113 -21.04 15.26 -0.40
N LEU A 114 -19.85 14.68 -0.23
CA LEU A 114 -19.21 14.49 1.08
C LEU A 114 -18.47 15.73 1.59
N GLY A 115 -18.47 16.83 0.82
CA GLY A 115 -17.98 18.13 1.26
C GLY A 115 -16.52 18.13 1.72
N GLY A 116 -15.68 17.29 1.09
CA GLY A 116 -14.27 17.14 1.44
C GLY A 116 -13.98 16.25 2.65
N ARG A 117 -14.97 15.51 3.17
CA ARG A 117 -14.72 14.46 4.16
C ARG A 117 -13.99 13.25 3.57
N TYR A 118 -14.11 13.04 2.27
CA TYR A 118 -13.42 11.97 1.53
C TYR A 118 -12.67 12.56 0.33
N VAL A 119 -11.42 12.12 0.16
CA VAL A 119 -10.57 12.42 -0.98
C VAL A 119 -10.27 11.12 -1.70
N THR A 120 -10.62 11.06 -2.98
CA THR A 120 -10.41 9.87 -3.82
C THR A 120 -9.08 9.92 -4.57
N ALA A 121 -8.56 8.74 -4.91
CA ALA A 121 -7.43 8.54 -5.81
C ALA A 121 -7.64 7.30 -6.71
N CYS A 122 -6.64 6.96 -7.52
CA CYS A 122 -6.60 5.71 -8.28
C CYS A 122 -6.49 4.47 -7.37
N ASP A 123 -7.04 3.34 -7.81
CA ASP A 123 -6.81 1.99 -7.28
C ASP A 123 -7.00 0.96 -8.42
N VAL A 124 -7.08 -0.33 -8.10
CA VAL A 124 -7.36 -1.39 -9.08
C VAL A 124 -8.63 -1.05 -9.88
N GLY A 125 -8.51 -1.02 -11.20
CA GLY A 125 -9.60 -0.71 -12.11
C GLY A 125 -9.86 0.79 -12.32
N THR A 126 -9.14 1.70 -11.66
CA THR A 126 -9.17 3.14 -11.95
C THR A 126 -7.76 3.71 -12.18
N TYR A 127 -7.65 4.64 -13.12
CA TYR A 127 -6.36 5.17 -13.56
C TYR A 127 -6.36 6.70 -13.58
N VAL A 128 -5.18 7.27 -13.84
CA VAL A 128 -4.94 8.71 -13.89
C VAL A 128 -5.97 9.45 -14.76
N ALA A 129 -6.26 8.93 -15.95
CA ALA A 129 -7.26 9.50 -16.86
C ALA A 129 -8.70 9.44 -16.29
N ASP A 130 -9.02 8.42 -15.49
CA ASP A 130 -10.31 8.33 -14.83
C ASP A 130 -10.43 9.41 -13.74
N MET A 131 -9.36 9.67 -13.00
CA MET A 131 -9.32 10.72 -11.98
C MET A 131 -9.41 12.12 -12.60
N ASP A 132 -8.89 12.33 -13.81
CA ASP A 132 -9.10 13.58 -14.56
C ASP A 132 -10.59 13.83 -14.85
N VAL A 133 -11.33 12.77 -15.21
CA VAL A 133 -12.78 12.84 -15.42
C VAL A 133 -13.51 13.12 -14.10
N VAL A 134 -13.21 12.35 -13.05
CA VAL A 134 -13.81 12.53 -11.72
C VAL A 134 -13.59 13.96 -11.21
N ALA A 135 -12.40 14.52 -11.43
CA ALA A 135 -12.02 15.85 -10.99
C ALA A 135 -12.79 17.00 -11.67
N ARG A 136 -13.44 16.74 -12.81
CA ARG A 136 -14.37 17.70 -13.44
C ARG A 136 -15.65 17.89 -12.64
N ALA A 137 -16.01 16.92 -11.79
CA ALA A 137 -17.20 16.96 -10.95
C ALA A 137 -16.89 17.25 -9.46
N THR A 138 -15.63 17.14 -9.03
CA THR A 138 -15.22 17.43 -7.65
C THR A 138 -13.76 17.86 -7.54
N ARG A 139 -13.45 18.73 -6.59
CA ARG A 139 -12.06 19.09 -6.25
C ARG A 139 -11.36 18.07 -5.34
N TRP A 140 -12.08 17.07 -4.84
CA TRP A 140 -11.58 16.08 -3.86
C TRP A 140 -11.06 14.80 -4.53
N ALA A 141 -10.50 14.92 -5.74
CA ALA A 141 -9.90 13.84 -6.49
C ALA A 141 -8.40 14.12 -6.73
N THR A 142 -7.57 13.12 -6.46
CA THR A 142 -6.10 13.17 -6.55
C THR A 142 -5.58 12.01 -7.42
N GLY A 143 -4.29 11.99 -7.72
CA GLY A 143 -3.71 11.04 -8.67
C GLY A 143 -4.08 11.37 -10.11
N ARG A 144 -4.29 12.68 -10.38
CA ARG A 144 -4.62 13.22 -11.71
C ARG A 144 -3.38 13.30 -12.59
N SER A 145 -3.57 13.57 -13.88
CA SER A 145 -2.45 13.70 -14.80
C SER A 145 -1.63 14.96 -14.51
N PRO A 146 -0.31 14.95 -14.75
CA PRO A 146 0.52 16.16 -14.61
C PRO A 146 -0.01 17.35 -15.42
N GLU A 147 -0.57 17.09 -16.60
CA GLU A 147 -1.18 18.09 -17.47
C GLU A 147 -2.41 18.77 -16.81
N ASN A 148 -3.08 18.07 -15.90
CA ASN A 148 -4.22 18.58 -15.12
C ASN A 148 -3.83 18.96 -13.68
N GLY A 149 -2.53 19.14 -13.41
CA GLY A 149 -1.99 19.56 -12.12
C GLY A 149 -1.98 18.46 -11.06
N GLY A 150 -1.99 17.19 -11.48
CA GLY A 150 -1.88 16.04 -10.61
C GLY A 150 -0.47 15.47 -10.47
N ALA A 151 -0.32 14.52 -9.55
CA ALA A 151 0.99 13.93 -9.24
C ALA A 151 1.41 12.79 -10.19
N GLY A 152 0.52 12.29 -11.06
CA GLY A 152 0.84 11.23 -12.02
C GLY A 152 1.20 9.87 -11.38
N ASP A 153 2.20 9.19 -11.96
CA ASP A 153 2.60 7.85 -11.52
C ASP A 153 3.27 7.87 -10.13
N SER A 154 2.67 7.16 -9.18
CA SER A 154 3.14 7.07 -7.81
C SER A 154 4.24 6.02 -7.59
N SER A 155 4.61 5.26 -8.63
CA SER A 155 5.52 4.12 -8.51
C SER A 155 6.92 4.50 -8.04
N VAL A 156 7.40 5.70 -8.40
CA VAL A 156 8.73 6.22 -8.03
C VAL A 156 8.85 6.46 -6.53
N LEU A 157 7.86 7.11 -5.91
CA LEU A 157 7.91 7.35 -4.47
C LEU A 157 7.56 6.10 -3.67
N THR A 158 6.73 5.20 -4.20
CA THR A 158 6.52 3.88 -3.58
C THR A 158 7.82 3.07 -3.55
N SER A 159 8.59 2.99 -4.64
CA SER A 159 9.86 2.25 -4.64
C SER A 159 10.89 2.89 -3.71
N PHE A 160 10.94 4.22 -3.66
CA PHE A 160 11.81 4.94 -2.74
C PHE A 160 11.43 4.69 -1.28
N GLY A 161 10.14 4.66 -0.94
CA GLY A 161 9.66 4.32 0.40
C GLY A 161 10.05 2.89 0.81
N VAL A 162 9.89 1.92 -0.10
CA VAL A 162 10.27 0.52 0.16
C VAL A 162 11.78 0.41 0.38
N PHE A 163 12.58 1.10 -0.44
CA PHE A 163 14.03 1.18 -0.24
C PHE A 163 14.40 1.79 1.13
N GLN A 164 13.72 2.85 1.56
CA GLN A 164 13.92 3.42 2.90
C GLN A 164 13.55 2.43 4.02
N GLY A 165 12.48 1.63 3.85
CA GLY A 165 12.14 0.53 4.75
C GLY A 165 13.21 -0.58 4.80
N MET A 166 13.82 -0.91 3.66
CA MET A 166 14.94 -1.85 3.61
C MET A 166 16.19 -1.30 4.32
N ARG A 167 16.50 -0.01 4.14
CA ARG A 167 17.61 0.64 4.86
C ARG A 167 17.40 0.67 6.37
N ALA A 168 16.16 0.90 6.83
CA ALA A 168 15.82 0.82 8.25
C ALA A 168 15.99 -0.62 8.78
N SER A 169 15.58 -1.61 7.99
CA SER A 169 15.77 -3.03 8.32
C SER A 169 17.26 -3.41 8.39
N ALA A 170 18.06 -2.88 7.47
CA ALA A 170 19.51 -3.06 7.45
C ALA A 170 20.19 -2.43 8.68
N GLN A 171 19.81 -1.20 9.06
CA GLN A 171 20.31 -0.59 10.29
C GLN A 171 19.91 -1.41 11.52
N HIS A 172 18.68 -1.90 11.58
CA HIS A 172 18.20 -2.67 12.72
C HIS A 172 18.96 -3.99 12.90
N LEU A 173 19.21 -4.73 11.80
CA LEU A 173 19.84 -6.05 11.87
C LEU A 173 21.37 -6.04 11.77
N TRP A 174 21.93 -5.10 11.01
CA TRP A 174 23.35 -5.09 10.65
C TRP A 174 24.07 -3.82 11.08
N GLY A 175 23.38 -2.84 11.68
CA GLY A 175 24.00 -1.64 12.26
C GLY A 175 24.35 -0.52 11.28
N ASP A 176 24.15 -0.72 9.96
CA ASP A 176 24.43 0.27 8.92
C ASP A 176 23.21 0.38 7.96
N PRO A 177 22.68 1.57 7.68
CA PRO A 177 21.56 1.78 6.76
C PRO A 177 21.97 1.69 5.28
N THR A 178 22.61 0.59 4.88
CA THR A 178 23.02 0.28 3.51
C THR A 178 22.83 -1.21 3.20
N LEU A 179 22.56 -1.49 1.93
CA LEU A 179 22.39 -2.80 1.33
C LEU A 179 23.63 -3.23 0.53
N ARG A 180 24.75 -2.51 0.68
CA ARG A 180 26.01 -2.84 0.02
C ARG A 180 26.44 -4.28 0.33
N GLY A 181 26.61 -5.09 -0.71
CA GLY A 181 26.99 -6.50 -0.59
C GLY A 181 25.88 -7.42 -0.05
N ARG A 182 24.64 -6.93 0.06
CA ARG A 182 23.48 -7.74 0.44
C ARG A 182 22.83 -8.35 -0.78
N LYS A 183 22.35 -9.59 -0.62
CA LYS A 183 21.56 -10.27 -1.67
C LYS A 183 20.07 -9.99 -1.47
N VAL A 184 19.45 -9.33 -2.43
CA VAL A 184 18.04 -8.90 -2.37
C VAL A 184 17.24 -9.57 -3.49
N ALA A 185 16.20 -10.29 -3.12
CA ALA A 185 15.28 -10.93 -4.05
C ALA A 185 14.07 -10.05 -4.29
N VAL A 186 13.75 -9.75 -5.56
CA VAL A 186 12.58 -8.95 -5.94
C VAL A 186 11.60 -9.82 -6.74
N ALA A 187 10.46 -10.13 -6.14
CA ALA A 187 9.37 -10.85 -6.81
C ALA A 187 8.39 -9.86 -7.43
N GLY A 188 8.42 -9.75 -8.76
CA GLY A 188 7.66 -8.78 -9.54
C GLY A 188 8.49 -7.55 -9.87
N VAL A 189 8.83 -7.39 -11.15
CA VAL A 189 9.58 -6.26 -11.70
C VAL A 189 8.71 -5.39 -12.62
N GLY A 190 7.47 -5.16 -12.18
CA GLY A 190 6.56 -4.16 -12.77
C GLY A 190 6.99 -2.72 -12.48
N LYS A 191 6.02 -1.79 -12.41
CA LYS A 191 6.28 -0.35 -12.24
C LYS A 191 7.14 -0.04 -11.01
N VAL A 192 6.76 -0.55 -9.83
CA VAL A 192 7.52 -0.30 -8.58
C VAL A 192 8.79 -1.14 -8.52
N GLY A 193 8.69 -2.43 -8.87
CA GLY A 193 9.81 -3.38 -8.78
C GLY A 193 11.02 -2.96 -9.59
N LYS A 194 10.84 -2.48 -10.83
CA LYS A 194 11.95 -1.99 -11.65
C LYS A 194 12.68 -0.79 -11.02
N HIS A 195 11.95 0.15 -10.41
CA HIS A 195 12.56 1.30 -9.74
C HIS A 195 13.27 0.89 -8.44
N LEU A 196 12.70 -0.08 -7.72
CA LEU A 196 13.36 -0.66 -6.56
C LEU A 196 14.70 -1.31 -6.94
N VAL A 197 14.76 -2.07 -8.04
CA VAL A 197 16.02 -2.64 -8.54
C VAL A 197 17.09 -1.57 -8.75
N GLU A 198 16.75 -0.40 -9.31
CA GLU A 198 17.71 0.69 -9.49
C GLU A 198 18.25 1.20 -8.14
N HIS A 199 17.38 1.46 -7.16
CA HIS A 199 17.81 1.89 -5.82
C HIS A 199 18.73 0.86 -5.14
N LEU A 200 18.42 -0.43 -5.29
CA LEU A 200 19.22 -1.52 -4.75
C LEU A 200 20.62 -1.55 -5.38
N LEU A 201 20.72 -1.41 -6.70
CA LEU A 201 21.99 -1.39 -7.42
C LEU A 201 22.82 -0.14 -7.07
N GLU A 202 22.18 1.02 -6.96
CA GLU A 202 22.80 2.28 -6.56
C GLU A 202 23.43 2.20 -5.15
N ASP A 203 22.76 1.55 -4.20
CA ASP A 203 23.25 1.31 -2.83
C ASP A 203 24.25 0.14 -2.74
N GLY A 204 24.41 -0.60 -3.84
CA GLY A 204 25.44 -1.60 -4.00
C GLY A 204 25.06 -3.03 -3.63
N ALA A 205 23.76 -3.35 -3.65
CA ALA A 205 23.25 -4.71 -3.47
C ALA A 205 23.49 -5.60 -4.70
N GLU A 206 23.38 -6.91 -4.49
CA GLU A 206 23.19 -7.92 -5.52
C GLU A 206 21.71 -8.28 -5.59
N VAL A 207 21.15 -8.34 -6.79
CA VAL A 207 19.70 -8.47 -6.99
C VAL A 207 19.37 -9.76 -7.73
N VAL A 208 18.42 -10.52 -7.20
CA VAL A 208 17.81 -11.67 -7.89
C VAL A 208 16.36 -11.34 -8.19
N ILE A 209 15.94 -11.41 -9.45
CA ILE A 209 14.59 -11.01 -9.87
C ILE A 209 13.79 -12.18 -10.42
N THR A 210 12.47 -12.04 -10.36
CA THR A 210 11.53 -12.86 -11.13
C THR A 210 10.27 -12.07 -11.45
N ASP A 211 9.61 -12.41 -12.55
CA ASP A 211 8.29 -11.90 -12.93
C ASP A 211 7.60 -12.93 -13.82
N VAL A 212 6.27 -12.94 -13.81
CA VAL A 212 5.47 -13.76 -14.74
C VAL A 212 5.66 -13.30 -16.19
N ARG A 213 5.93 -12.01 -16.40
CA ARG A 213 6.26 -11.42 -17.70
C ARG A 213 7.77 -11.52 -17.98
N GLN A 214 8.16 -12.51 -18.77
CA GLN A 214 9.57 -12.74 -19.14
C GLN A 214 10.21 -11.53 -19.84
N GLU A 215 9.44 -10.78 -20.63
CA GLU A 215 9.90 -9.52 -21.25
C GLU A 215 10.35 -8.47 -20.23
N SER A 216 9.68 -8.40 -19.07
CA SER A 216 10.03 -7.45 -17.99
C SER A 216 11.34 -7.84 -17.31
N VAL A 217 11.56 -9.15 -17.13
CA VAL A 217 12.82 -9.70 -16.61
C VAL A 217 13.96 -9.42 -17.58
N GLN A 218 13.78 -9.77 -18.86
CA GLN A 218 14.80 -9.59 -19.88
C GLN A 218 15.19 -8.12 -20.05
N ALA A 219 14.22 -7.20 -20.03
CA ALA A 219 14.49 -5.77 -20.12
C ALA A 219 15.42 -5.25 -19.01
N ILE A 220 15.29 -5.77 -17.77
CA ILE A 220 16.19 -5.40 -16.67
C ILE A 220 17.56 -6.05 -16.83
N LEU A 221 17.61 -7.32 -17.22
CA LEU A 221 18.87 -8.02 -17.47
C LEU A 221 19.68 -7.34 -18.58
N ASP A 222 19.05 -7.01 -19.70
CA ASP A 222 19.69 -6.33 -20.83
C ASP A 222 20.20 -4.94 -20.44
N LYS A 223 19.39 -4.19 -19.68
CA LYS A 223 19.76 -2.84 -19.20
C LYS A 223 21.04 -2.88 -18.35
N HIS A 224 21.22 -3.93 -17.54
CA HIS A 224 22.34 -4.07 -16.60
C HIS A 224 23.34 -5.15 -17.02
N ALA A 225 23.32 -5.61 -18.28
CA ALA A 225 24.25 -6.61 -18.79
C ALA A 225 25.69 -6.08 -18.90
N SER A 226 25.86 -4.76 -18.98
CA SER A 226 27.15 -4.07 -19.06
C SER A 226 27.17 -2.82 -18.18
N GLY A 227 28.33 -2.19 -18.04
CA GLY A 227 28.50 -0.96 -17.26
C GLY A 227 28.65 -1.19 -15.75
N LYS A 228 28.33 -0.15 -14.96
CA LYS A 228 28.61 -0.10 -13.51
C LYS A 228 27.98 -1.25 -12.70
N TYR A 229 26.85 -1.80 -13.18
CA TYR A 229 26.07 -2.82 -12.48
C TYR A 229 26.14 -4.20 -13.14
N ALA A 230 27.05 -4.40 -14.11
CA ALA A 230 27.24 -5.68 -14.78
C ALA A 230 27.45 -6.83 -13.78
N GLY A 231 26.69 -7.91 -13.96
CA GLY A 231 26.76 -9.11 -13.12
C GLY A 231 26.09 -8.97 -11.74
N ARG A 232 25.48 -7.83 -11.41
CA ARG A 232 24.78 -7.63 -10.14
C ARG A 232 23.30 -7.97 -10.15
N VAL A 233 22.73 -8.23 -11.33
CA VAL A 233 21.34 -8.68 -11.48
C VAL A 233 21.33 -10.08 -12.08
N THR A 234 20.64 -11.00 -11.43
CA THR A 234 20.35 -12.34 -11.94
C THR A 234 18.86 -12.61 -11.89
N ALA A 235 18.38 -13.62 -12.61
CA ALA A 235 16.98 -13.98 -12.64
C ALA A 235 16.76 -15.46 -12.35
N VAL A 236 15.59 -15.79 -11.81
CA VAL A 236 15.13 -17.16 -11.58
C VAL A 236 13.73 -17.37 -12.17
N ALA A 237 13.38 -18.63 -12.43
CA ALA A 237 12.19 -19.00 -13.19
C ALA A 237 10.85 -18.61 -12.53
N GLY A 238 10.83 -18.40 -11.21
CA GLY A 238 9.61 -18.04 -10.49
C GLY A 238 9.84 -17.77 -9.01
N THR A 239 8.78 -17.35 -8.32
CA THR A 239 8.83 -17.00 -6.90
C THR A 239 9.24 -18.16 -6.01
N ASP A 240 8.83 -19.40 -6.31
CA ASP A 240 9.24 -20.58 -5.51
C ASP A 240 10.76 -20.81 -5.56
N ALA A 241 11.39 -20.66 -6.73
CA ALA A 241 12.85 -20.70 -6.85
C ALA A 241 13.50 -19.51 -6.14
N LEU A 242 12.88 -18.32 -6.22
CA LEU A 242 13.40 -17.08 -5.66
C LEU A 242 13.50 -17.12 -4.13
N ILE A 243 12.46 -17.60 -3.43
CA ILE A 243 12.45 -17.65 -1.95
C ILE A 243 13.38 -18.71 -1.37
N ARG A 244 13.86 -19.64 -2.20
CA ARG A 244 14.80 -20.72 -1.85
C ARG A 244 16.26 -20.39 -2.17
N VAL A 245 16.55 -19.21 -2.74
CA VAL A 245 17.92 -18.79 -3.05
C VAL A 245 18.77 -18.78 -1.78
N GLU A 246 19.92 -19.46 -1.81
CA GLU A 246 20.80 -19.53 -0.64
C GLU A 246 21.46 -18.18 -0.33
N GLY A 247 21.62 -17.90 0.96
CA GLY A 247 22.25 -16.68 1.45
C GLY A 247 21.46 -15.41 1.11
N LEU A 248 20.14 -15.51 0.96
CA LEU A 248 19.28 -14.36 0.73
C LEU A 248 19.23 -13.49 2.00
N ASP A 249 19.51 -12.19 1.88
CA ASP A 249 19.41 -11.27 3.01
C ASP A 249 18.00 -10.67 3.10
N ILE A 250 17.44 -10.23 1.98
CA ILE A 250 16.13 -9.58 1.92
C ILE A 250 15.27 -10.19 0.81
N TYR A 251 14.01 -10.51 1.13
CA TYR A 251 12.96 -10.82 0.16
C TYR A 251 11.99 -9.64 0.03
N ALA A 252 11.74 -9.21 -1.20
CA ALA A 252 10.88 -8.08 -1.54
C ALA A 252 9.71 -8.55 -2.43
N PRO A 253 8.57 -8.93 -1.84
CA PRO A 253 7.35 -9.19 -2.60
C PRO A 253 6.78 -7.89 -3.18
N CYS A 254 6.78 -7.77 -4.51
CA CYS A 254 6.36 -6.58 -5.25
C CYS A 254 5.28 -6.88 -6.30
N ALA A 255 4.73 -8.10 -6.31
CA ALA A 255 3.74 -8.57 -7.28
C ALA A 255 2.31 -8.59 -6.70
N LEU A 256 2.01 -9.58 -5.86
CA LEU A 256 0.67 -9.86 -5.33
C LEU A 256 0.69 -9.93 -3.80
N GLY A 257 -0.49 -9.73 -3.20
CA GLY A 257 -0.71 -10.04 -1.78
C GLY A 257 -0.69 -11.54 -1.50
N GLY A 258 -0.66 -11.92 -0.22
CA GLY A 258 -0.59 -13.31 0.22
C GLY A 258 0.70 -14.03 -0.13
N ALA A 259 1.76 -13.29 -0.48
CA ALA A 259 3.07 -13.83 -0.83
C ALA A 259 3.72 -14.58 0.36
N LEU A 260 3.35 -14.24 1.59
CA LEU A 260 3.79 -14.87 2.83
C LEU A 260 2.62 -15.70 3.38
N ASN A 261 2.76 -17.01 3.36
CA ASN A 261 1.73 -17.98 3.74
C ASN A 261 2.37 -19.26 4.32
N ASP A 262 1.53 -20.22 4.68
CA ASP A 262 1.91 -21.50 5.29
C ASP A 262 2.87 -22.34 4.41
N GLU A 263 2.95 -22.09 3.11
CA GLU A 263 3.84 -22.80 2.19
C GLU A 263 5.15 -22.03 1.95
N SER A 264 5.07 -20.71 1.81
CA SER A 264 6.23 -19.88 1.45
C SER A 264 7.09 -19.53 2.66
N VAL A 265 6.49 -19.28 3.83
CA VAL A 265 7.25 -18.92 5.04
C VAL A 265 8.20 -20.04 5.46
N PRO A 266 7.81 -21.33 5.56
CA PRO A 266 8.72 -22.38 6.04
C PRO A 266 10.00 -22.53 5.22
N VAL A 267 9.93 -22.25 3.91
CA VAL A 267 11.03 -22.46 2.95
C VAL A 267 11.82 -21.17 2.65
N LEU A 268 11.34 -20.02 3.11
CA LEU A 268 11.97 -18.73 2.88
C LEU A 268 13.33 -18.66 3.57
N THR A 269 14.38 -18.39 2.80
CA THR A 269 15.78 -18.30 3.27
C THR A 269 16.19 -16.89 3.71
N ALA A 270 15.38 -15.86 3.41
CA ALA A 270 15.67 -14.47 3.71
C ALA A 270 15.70 -14.17 5.23
N LYS A 271 16.44 -13.14 5.63
CA LYS A 271 16.44 -12.61 7.01
C LYS A 271 15.45 -11.46 7.20
N VAL A 272 15.12 -10.77 6.12
CA VAL A 272 14.18 -9.65 6.10
C VAL A 272 13.13 -9.89 5.03
N VAL A 273 11.89 -9.53 5.32
CA VAL A 273 10.85 -9.33 4.31
C VAL A 273 10.47 -7.85 4.28
N CYS A 274 10.66 -7.20 3.14
CA CYS A 274 10.35 -5.79 2.93
C CYS A 274 10.02 -5.56 1.44
N GLY A 275 8.73 -5.51 1.11
CA GLY A 275 8.27 -5.42 -0.28
C GLY A 275 7.22 -4.33 -0.52
N ALA A 276 6.89 -4.12 -1.80
CA ALA A 276 5.91 -3.12 -2.22
C ALA A 276 4.46 -3.65 -2.27
N ALA A 277 4.26 -4.98 -2.33
CA ALA A 277 2.94 -5.57 -2.44
C ALA A 277 2.06 -5.16 -1.24
N ASN A 278 0.77 -5.01 -1.45
CA ASN A 278 -0.20 -4.82 -0.37
C ASN A 278 -0.70 -6.17 0.12
N ASN A 279 -1.03 -6.27 1.41
CA ASN A 279 -1.52 -7.47 2.07
C ASN A 279 -0.55 -8.65 1.89
N GLN A 280 0.74 -8.45 2.20
CA GLN A 280 1.78 -9.46 1.97
C GLN A 280 1.55 -10.75 2.78
N LEU A 281 1.02 -10.61 4.00
CA LEU A 281 0.62 -11.71 4.86
C LEU A 281 -0.72 -12.28 4.38
N ALA A 282 -0.79 -13.59 4.15
CA ALA A 282 -2.01 -14.25 3.65
C ALA A 282 -3.14 -14.28 4.68
N HIS A 283 -2.82 -14.35 5.96
CA HIS A 283 -3.77 -14.29 7.07
C HIS A 283 -3.07 -13.77 8.34
N PRO A 284 -3.85 -13.34 9.36
CA PRO A 284 -3.29 -13.07 10.68
C PRO A 284 -2.54 -14.30 11.23
N GLY A 285 -1.43 -14.07 11.90
CA GLY A 285 -0.56 -15.12 12.46
C GLY A 285 0.72 -15.35 11.66
N VAL A 286 0.74 -15.06 10.36
CA VAL A 286 1.95 -15.21 9.52
C VAL A 286 3.10 -14.33 10.03
N GLU A 287 2.80 -13.16 10.61
CA GLU A 287 3.79 -12.30 11.26
C GLU A 287 4.47 -12.96 12.46
N LYS A 288 3.75 -13.83 13.18
CA LYS A 288 4.30 -14.63 14.26
C LYS A 288 5.17 -15.76 13.70
N ASP A 289 4.75 -16.42 12.63
CA ASP A 289 5.55 -17.49 12.00
C ASP A 289 6.88 -16.95 11.44
N LEU A 290 6.87 -15.74 10.89
CA LEU A 290 8.09 -15.02 10.50
C LEU A 290 8.97 -14.72 11.71
N ALA A 291 8.40 -14.19 12.79
CA ALA A 291 9.13 -13.87 14.02
C ALA A 291 9.74 -15.12 14.69
N ASP A 292 9.00 -16.22 14.77
CA ASP A 292 9.45 -17.50 15.33
C ASP A 292 10.64 -18.08 14.53
N ARG A 293 10.73 -17.78 13.24
CA ARG A 293 11.88 -18.12 12.37
C ARG A 293 13.00 -17.07 12.39
N GLY A 294 12.87 -16.02 13.19
CA GLY A 294 13.84 -14.93 13.25
C GLY A 294 13.90 -14.07 11.98
N ILE A 295 12.85 -14.07 11.17
CA ILE A 295 12.74 -13.22 9.98
C ILE A 295 12.09 -11.90 10.36
N LEU A 296 12.81 -10.81 10.11
CA LEU A 296 12.29 -9.46 10.34
C LEU A 296 11.31 -9.09 9.23
N TYR A 297 10.05 -8.89 9.59
CA TYR A 297 9.04 -8.35 8.68
C TYR A 297 8.93 -6.83 8.84
N ALA A 298 9.16 -6.09 7.75
CA ALA A 298 8.85 -4.66 7.66
C ALA A 298 7.40 -4.50 7.16
N PRO A 299 6.46 -3.97 7.99
CA PRO A 299 5.05 -3.91 7.63
C PRO A 299 4.79 -3.21 6.29
N ASP A 300 4.05 -3.87 5.42
CA ASP A 300 3.87 -3.46 4.03
C ASP A 300 3.20 -2.09 3.90
N TYR A 301 2.13 -1.84 4.67
CA TYR A 301 1.39 -0.57 4.69
C TYR A 301 2.21 0.61 5.23
N VAL A 302 3.39 0.36 5.80
CA VAL A 302 4.36 1.40 6.18
C VAL A 302 5.34 1.64 5.04
N VAL A 303 6.02 0.58 4.59
CA VAL A 303 7.12 0.71 3.63
C VAL A 303 6.63 1.11 2.23
N ASN A 304 5.42 0.72 1.85
CA ASN A 304 4.83 1.09 0.55
C ASN A 304 4.01 2.40 0.59
N ALA A 305 4.11 3.19 1.67
CA ALA A 305 3.33 4.41 1.85
C ALA A 305 3.76 5.59 0.95
N GLY A 306 4.86 5.48 0.22
CA GLY A 306 5.35 6.54 -0.68
C GLY A 306 4.32 7.01 -1.70
N GLY A 307 3.50 6.09 -2.22
CA GLY A 307 2.45 6.45 -3.16
C GLY A 307 1.30 7.26 -2.53
N VAL A 308 0.95 6.99 -1.27
CA VAL A 308 -0.09 7.77 -0.59
C VAL A 308 0.40 9.16 -0.19
N ILE A 309 1.68 9.28 0.15
CA ILE A 309 2.34 10.56 0.42
C ILE A 309 2.26 11.46 -0.81
N GLN A 310 2.53 10.90 -2.00
CA GLN A 310 2.48 11.63 -3.26
C GLN A 310 1.08 12.19 -3.58
N VAL A 311 0.04 11.35 -3.49
CA VAL A 311 -1.33 11.79 -3.82
C VAL A 311 -1.91 12.73 -2.77
N ALA A 312 -1.51 12.59 -1.50
CA ALA A 312 -1.92 13.53 -0.45
C ALA A 312 -1.35 14.93 -0.69
N ASP A 313 -0.10 15.02 -1.15
CA ASP A 313 0.56 16.30 -1.41
C ASP A 313 -0.05 17.08 -2.59
N GLU A 314 -0.69 16.37 -3.54
CA GLU A 314 -1.41 16.98 -4.67
C GLU A 314 -2.46 18.00 -4.20
N LEU A 315 -3.09 17.78 -3.03
CA LEU A 315 -4.07 18.71 -2.44
C LEU A 315 -3.48 20.09 -2.09
N HIS A 316 -2.16 20.18 -1.98
CA HIS A 316 -1.42 21.40 -1.64
C HIS A 316 -0.65 21.97 -2.84
N GLY A 317 -0.82 21.40 -4.04
CA GLY A 317 0.01 21.66 -5.21
C GLY A 317 1.26 20.79 -5.18
N PHE A 318 1.24 19.73 -5.99
CA PHE A 318 2.26 18.68 -5.99
C PHE A 318 3.69 19.23 -6.11
N ASP A 319 4.56 18.78 -5.20
CA ASP A 319 5.99 19.05 -5.22
C ASP A 319 6.76 17.75 -4.95
N PHE A 320 7.52 17.30 -5.94
CA PHE A 320 8.22 16.02 -5.87
C PHE A 320 9.29 16.00 -4.76
N ASP A 321 10.02 17.09 -4.55
CA ASP A 321 11.10 17.14 -3.56
C ASP A 321 10.53 17.12 -2.13
N ARG A 322 9.42 17.83 -1.89
CA ARG A 322 8.67 17.78 -0.63
C ARG A 322 8.13 16.37 -0.38
N CYS A 323 7.55 15.74 -1.39
CA CYS A 323 7.07 14.36 -1.28
C CYS A 323 8.21 13.38 -1.00
N LYS A 324 9.35 13.52 -1.69
CA LYS A 324 10.53 12.67 -1.49
C LYS A 324 11.12 12.86 -0.09
N ALA A 325 11.19 14.09 0.41
CA ALA A 325 11.62 14.38 1.78
C ALA A 325 10.67 13.77 2.82
N LYS A 326 9.36 13.76 2.57
CA LYS A 326 8.38 13.09 3.41
C LYS A 326 8.51 11.56 3.34
N ALA A 327 8.64 10.99 2.14
CA ALA A 327 8.84 9.55 1.93
C ALA A 327 10.16 9.05 2.55
N ALA A 328 11.20 9.89 2.63
CA ALA A 328 12.44 9.55 3.31
C ALA A 328 12.23 9.20 4.80
N LYS A 329 11.23 9.82 5.46
CA LYS A 329 10.85 9.56 6.86
C LYS A 329 10.26 8.17 7.10
N ILE A 330 9.90 7.42 6.05
CA ILE A 330 9.54 6.01 6.18
C ILE A 330 10.65 5.22 6.89
N PHE A 331 11.91 5.61 6.69
CA PHE A 331 13.05 5.06 7.41
C PHE A 331 12.92 5.22 8.93
N ASP A 332 12.69 6.45 9.41
CA ASP A 332 12.57 6.76 10.84
C ASP A 332 11.33 6.09 11.45
N THR A 333 10.20 6.12 10.75
CA THR A 333 8.97 5.43 11.17
C THR A 333 9.23 3.93 11.31
N THR A 334 9.90 3.31 10.35
CA THR A 334 10.20 1.87 10.36
C THR A 334 11.14 1.52 11.54
N LEU A 335 12.16 2.32 11.81
CA LEU A 335 13.03 2.14 12.99
C LEU A 335 12.26 2.29 14.31
N ALA A 336 11.36 3.27 14.40
CA ALA A 336 10.52 3.47 15.58
C ALA A 336 9.60 2.27 15.84
N ILE A 337 9.03 1.68 14.78
CA ILE A 337 8.24 0.45 14.85
C ILE A 337 9.09 -0.70 15.39
N PHE A 338 10.30 -0.92 14.84
CA PHE A 338 11.17 -2.00 15.32
C PHE A 338 11.61 -1.81 16.76
N ALA A 339 11.91 -0.57 17.17
CA ALA A 339 12.25 -0.26 18.55
C ALA A 339 11.06 -0.55 19.49
N ARG A 340 9.84 -0.18 19.08
CA ARG A 340 8.63 -0.44 19.86
C ARG A 340 8.31 -1.94 19.94
N ALA A 341 8.41 -2.65 18.82
CA ALA A 341 8.22 -4.09 18.74
C ALA A 341 9.16 -4.83 19.72
N LYS A 342 10.44 -4.44 19.74
CA LYS A 342 11.43 -5.00 20.65
C LYS A 342 11.13 -4.67 22.12
N ALA A 343 10.71 -3.45 22.43
CA ALA A 343 10.39 -3.04 23.80
C ALA A 343 9.16 -3.75 24.36
N ASP A 344 8.13 -3.93 23.52
CA ASP A 344 6.85 -4.54 23.91
C ASP A 344 6.87 -6.08 23.80
N GLY A 345 7.89 -6.68 23.17
CA GLY A 345 7.97 -8.13 22.95
C GLY A 345 6.91 -8.65 21.96
N ILE A 346 6.58 -7.86 20.93
CA ILE A 346 5.55 -8.17 19.93
C ILE A 346 6.10 -8.10 18.49
N PRO A 347 5.43 -8.71 17.50
CA PRO A 347 5.81 -8.56 16.09
C PRO A 347 5.74 -7.11 15.60
N PRO A 348 6.56 -6.70 14.61
CA PRO A 348 6.55 -5.35 14.04
C PRO A 348 5.19 -4.87 13.53
N ALA A 349 4.38 -5.76 12.94
CA ALA A 349 3.02 -5.41 12.48
C ALA A 349 2.12 -4.97 13.65
N ALA A 350 2.14 -5.71 14.76
CA ALA A 350 1.37 -5.36 15.96
C ALA A 350 1.85 -4.03 16.59
N ALA A 351 3.16 -3.76 16.55
CA ALA A 351 3.72 -2.49 17.03
C ALA A 351 3.31 -1.32 16.13
N ALA A 352 3.29 -1.50 14.81
CA ALA A 352 2.84 -0.51 13.85
C ALA A 352 1.36 -0.16 14.07
N ASP A 353 0.51 -1.16 14.30
CA ASP A 353 -0.91 -0.95 14.60
C ASP A 353 -1.12 -0.11 15.87
N ARG A 354 -0.41 -0.44 16.96
CA ARG A 354 -0.47 0.33 18.22
C ARG A 354 -0.04 1.78 18.03
N ILE A 355 1.00 2.03 17.23
CA ILE A 355 1.48 3.40 16.95
C ILE A 355 0.42 4.19 16.17
N ALA A 356 -0.20 3.56 15.15
CA ALA A 356 -1.26 4.19 14.37
C ALA A 356 -2.48 4.52 15.23
N GLU A 357 -2.92 3.56 16.05
CA GLU A 357 -4.06 3.70 16.97
C GLU A 357 -3.83 4.81 17.99
N GLN A 358 -2.64 4.86 18.59
CA GLN A 358 -2.26 5.93 19.52
C GLN A 358 -2.33 7.29 18.83
N ARG A 359 -1.73 7.44 17.64
CA ARG A 359 -1.76 8.71 16.89
C ARG A 359 -3.18 9.16 16.58
N MET A 360 -4.05 8.24 16.17
CA MET A 360 -5.46 8.56 15.90
C MET A 360 -6.23 8.92 17.17
N SER A 361 -6.00 8.21 18.27
CA SER A 361 -6.62 8.47 19.58
C SER A 361 -6.24 9.85 20.11
N ASP A 362 -4.95 10.20 20.07
CA ASP A 362 -4.44 11.50 20.52
C ASP A 362 -5.05 12.66 19.71
N ALA A 363 -5.19 12.48 18.40
CA ALA A 363 -5.83 13.47 17.54
C ALA A 363 -7.32 13.65 17.82
N ARG A 364 -8.05 12.57 18.16
CA ARG A 364 -9.45 12.65 18.59
C ARG A 364 -9.57 13.41 19.91
N ALA A 365 -8.70 13.11 20.88
CA ALA A 365 -8.69 13.79 22.17
C ALA A 365 -8.40 15.30 22.02
N ALA A 366 -7.42 15.68 21.18
CA ALA A 366 -7.08 17.08 20.94
C ALA A 366 -8.20 17.90 20.27
N ARG A 367 -9.10 17.26 19.51
CA ARG A 367 -10.26 17.89 18.86
C ARG A 367 -11.49 18.02 19.78
N ALA A 368 -11.54 17.27 20.87
CA ALA A 368 -12.64 17.30 21.82
C ALA A 368 -12.51 18.41 22.87
N VAL A 369 -11.35 19.08 22.91
CA VAL A 369 -11.03 20.23 23.77
C VAL A 369 -11.20 21.52 22.98
#